data_AF-A0A0Q7BQ64-F1
#
_entry.id   AF-A0A0Q7BQ64-F1
#
_cell.length_a   1.000
_cell.length_b   1.000
_cell.length_c   1.000
_cell.angle_alpha   90.00
_cell.angle_beta   90.00
_cell.angle_gamma   90.00
#
_symmetry.space_group_name_H-M   'P 1'
#
loop_
_entity.id
_entity.type
_entity.pdbx_description
1 polymer ?
#
loop_
_entity_poly.entity_id
_entity_poly.type
_entity_poly.pdbx_seq_one_letter_code
_entity_poly.pdbx_strand_id
1 'polypeptide(L)'
;MGCGTGVAALAAGPPGVAAPPGDTVVEVTGDAANGFEIRHYDGTALYPPTDSEARAECGEYDTRVARVRCRVEVRTWYRDLADLQQALDWAHSR
;
A
#
# COMPACT_ATOMS: atom_id res chain seq x y z
N MET A 1 16.62 -20.51 -26.34
CA MET A 1 15.78 -19.37 -25.90
C MET A 1 16.15 -19.05 -24.45
N GLY A 2 16.97 -18.02 -24.25
CA GLY A 2 17.54 -17.67 -22.94
C GLY A 2 16.58 -16.88 -22.06
N CYS A 3 16.65 -17.15 -20.76
CA CYS A 3 16.02 -16.39 -19.68
C CYS A 3 16.53 -14.94 -19.67
N GLY A 4 15.62 -13.98 -19.78
CA GLY A 4 15.91 -12.58 -19.50
C GLY A 4 15.85 -12.33 -18.00
N THR A 5 17.00 -12.23 -17.35
CA THR A 5 17.12 -11.69 -15.99
C THR A 5 17.21 -10.17 -16.11
N GLY A 6 16.09 -9.48 -15.93
CA GLY A 6 16.07 -8.04 -15.73
C GLY A 6 16.51 -7.74 -14.30
N VAL A 7 17.79 -7.44 -14.11
CA VAL A 7 18.27 -6.84 -12.85
C VAL A 7 17.85 -5.38 -12.84
N ALA A 8 16.81 -5.06 -12.06
CA ALA A 8 16.46 -3.69 -11.75
C ALA A 8 17.63 -3.05 -10.97
N ALA A 9 18.19 -1.97 -11.52
CA ALA A 9 19.30 -1.27 -10.90
C ALA A 9 18.82 -0.58 -9.61
N LEU A 10 19.32 -1.04 -8.46
CA LEU A 10 19.15 -0.37 -7.18
C LEU A 10 19.85 1.01 -7.28
N ALA A 11 19.09 2.09 -7.15
CA ALA A 11 19.65 3.43 -7.05
C ALA A 11 20.52 3.49 -5.78
N ALA A 12 21.83 3.64 -5.95
CA ALA A 12 22.74 3.84 -4.83
C ALA A 12 22.51 5.24 -4.24
N GLY A 13 22.00 5.30 -3.01
CA GLY A 13 21.80 6.55 -2.28
C GLY A 13 23.12 7.26 -1.93
N PRO A 14 23.06 8.48 -1.39
CA PRO A 14 24.24 9.26 -1.01
C PRO A 14 25.16 8.48 -0.04
N PRO A 15 26.48 8.66 -0.14
CA PRO A 15 27.44 7.90 0.66
C PRO A 15 27.19 8.13 2.16
N GLY A 16 26.98 7.04 2.90
CA GLY A 16 26.74 7.05 4.35
C GLY A 16 25.28 6.85 4.78
N VAL A 17 24.33 6.81 3.84
CA VAL A 17 22.93 6.47 4.14
C VAL A 17 22.67 5.02 3.73
N ALA A 18 22.27 4.18 4.69
CA ALA A 18 21.82 2.83 4.38
C ALA A 18 20.54 2.91 3.54
N ALA A 19 20.46 2.10 2.48
CA ALA A 19 19.24 2.00 1.68
C ALA A 19 18.06 1.54 2.57
N PRO A 20 16.85 2.06 2.36
CA PRO A 20 15.66 1.55 3.04
C PRO A 20 15.45 0.05 2.81
N PRO A 21 14.75 -0.64 3.72
CA PRO A 21 14.22 -1.98 3.45
C PRO A 21 13.44 -2.03 2.14
N GLY A 22 13.50 -3.15 1.42
CA GLY A 22 12.85 -3.29 0.11
C GLY A 22 11.34 -3.07 0.14
N ASP A 23 10.70 -3.47 1.23
CA ASP A 23 9.26 -3.31 1.54
C ASP A 23 8.91 -1.92 2.08
N THR A 24 9.82 -0.95 2.03
CA THR A 24 9.51 0.43 2.40
C THR A 24 8.55 1.02 1.39
N VAL A 25 7.37 1.48 1.83
CA VAL A 25 6.43 2.23 0.99
C VAL A 25 7.04 3.58 0.62
N VAL A 26 7.14 3.87 -0.67
CA VAL A 26 7.71 5.11 -1.20
C VAL A 26 6.70 5.97 -1.94
N GLU A 27 5.58 5.38 -2.39
CA GLU A 27 4.52 6.14 -3.02
C GLU A 27 3.17 5.45 -2.84
N VAL A 28 2.12 6.25 -2.70
CA VAL A 28 0.74 5.80 -2.78
C VAL A 28 -0.01 6.69 -3.76
N THR A 29 -0.64 6.11 -4.77
CA THR A 29 -1.43 6.85 -5.77
C THR A 29 -2.86 6.34 -5.86
N GLY A 30 -3.80 7.22 -6.22
CA GLY A 30 -5.23 6.89 -6.23
C GLY A 30 -5.90 7.11 -4.87
N ASP A 31 -7.05 6.47 -4.67
CA ASP A 31 -7.88 6.67 -3.48
C ASP A 31 -8.73 5.44 -3.12
N ALA A 32 -9.32 5.49 -1.92
CA ALA A 32 -10.15 4.42 -1.39
C ALA A 32 -11.38 4.07 -2.26
N ALA A 33 -11.94 5.02 -2.99
CA ALA A 33 -13.18 4.86 -3.74
C ALA A 33 -12.93 4.28 -5.14
N ASN A 34 -11.84 4.67 -5.79
CA ASN A 34 -11.49 4.31 -7.16
C ASN A 34 -10.42 3.21 -7.24
N GLY A 35 -9.80 2.87 -6.11
CA GLY A 35 -8.66 1.97 -6.04
C GLY A 35 -7.36 2.76 -5.95
N PHE A 36 -6.36 2.14 -5.35
CA PHE A 36 -5.07 2.77 -5.14
C PHE A 36 -3.93 1.78 -5.28
N GLU A 37 -2.75 2.31 -5.56
CA GLU A 37 -1.50 1.57 -5.70
C GLU A 37 -0.56 1.95 -4.56
N ILE A 38 0.11 0.97 -3.97
CA ILE A 38 1.20 1.15 -3.02
C ILE A 38 2.50 0.70 -3.69
N ARG A 39 3.44 1.60 -3.93
CA ARG A 39 4.77 1.28 -4.48
C ARG A 39 5.80 1.16 -3.36
N HIS A 40 6.63 0.12 -3.44
CA HIS A 40 7.72 -0.14 -2.52
C HIS A 40 9.08 0.23 -3.10
N TYR A 41 10.07 0.39 -2.22
CA TYR A 41 11.44 0.78 -2.57
C TYR A 41 12.13 -0.23 -3.50
N ASP A 42 11.83 -1.52 -3.37
CA ASP A 42 12.34 -2.58 -4.26
C ASP A 42 11.71 -2.57 -5.67
N GLY A 43 10.77 -1.66 -5.93
CA GLY A 43 10.07 -1.52 -7.20
C GLY A 43 8.82 -2.40 -7.33
N THR A 44 8.46 -3.18 -6.30
CA THR A 44 7.20 -3.92 -6.27
C THR A 44 6.03 -2.98 -5.99
N ALA A 45 4.83 -3.41 -6.41
CA ALA A 45 3.59 -2.69 -6.17
C ALA A 45 2.50 -3.62 -5.62
N LEU A 46 1.64 -3.08 -4.77
CA LEU A 46 0.39 -3.71 -4.34
C LEU A 46 -0.80 -2.89 -4.83
N TYR A 47 -1.87 -3.61 -5.19
CA TYR A 47 -3.15 -3.03 -5.63
C TYR A 47 -4.25 -3.55 -4.72
N PRO A 48 -4.44 -2.94 -3.54
CA PRO A 48 -5.53 -3.33 -2.66
C PRO A 48 -6.91 -3.12 -3.33
N PRO A 49 -7.95 -3.81 -2.83
CA PRO A 49 -9.31 -3.56 -3.31
C PRO A 49 -9.75 -2.12 -3.04
N THR A 50 -10.90 -1.72 -3.57
CA THR A 50 -11.62 -0.51 -3.16
C THR A 50 -12.30 -0.68 -1.80
N ASP A 51 -12.64 0.42 -1.14
CA ASP A 51 -13.43 0.40 0.10
C ASP A 51 -14.78 -0.28 -0.10
N SER A 52 -15.43 -0.09 -1.26
CA SER A 52 -16.66 -0.80 -1.60
C SER A 52 -16.47 -2.31 -1.69
N GLU A 53 -15.40 -2.78 -2.34
CA GLU A 53 -15.12 -4.21 -2.48
C GLU A 53 -14.74 -4.83 -1.13
N ALA A 54 -13.84 -4.21 -0.37
CA ALA A 54 -13.45 -4.68 0.96
C ALA A 54 -14.64 -4.73 1.94
N ARG A 55 -15.56 -3.75 1.87
CA ARG A 55 -16.79 -3.77 2.67
C ARG A 55 -17.80 -4.82 2.21
N ALA A 56 -17.83 -5.15 0.92
CA ALA A 56 -18.72 -6.17 0.38
C ALA A 56 -18.34 -7.55 0.91
N GLU A 57 -17.04 -7.87 0.96
CA GLU A 57 -16.51 -9.13 1.53
C GLU A 57 -16.92 -9.32 3.00
N CYS A 58 -17.07 -8.23 3.76
CA CYS A 58 -17.57 -8.33 5.14
C CYS A 58 -19.00 -8.87 5.26
N GLY A 59 -19.79 -8.92 4.17
CA GLY A 59 -21.12 -9.50 4.13
C GLY A 59 -21.14 -11.03 4.28
N GLU A 60 -20.04 -11.69 3.91
CA GLU A 60 -19.94 -13.14 3.82
C GLU A 60 -19.74 -13.83 5.19
N TYR A 61 -19.34 -13.08 6.22
CA TYR A 61 -19.19 -13.65 7.56
C TYR A 61 -20.53 -14.13 8.13
N ASP A 62 -20.55 -15.30 8.79
CA ASP A 62 -21.79 -15.89 9.34
C ASP A 62 -22.40 -15.09 10.48
N THR A 63 -21.56 -14.55 11.38
CA THR A 63 -22.03 -13.91 12.60
C THR A 63 -22.06 -12.39 12.47
N ARG A 64 -23.07 -11.76 13.08
CA ARG A 64 -23.16 -10.29 13.15
C ARG A 64 -21.89 -9.65 13.71
N VAL A 65 -21.30 -10.25 14.74
CA VAL A 65 -20.09 -9.73 15.39
C VAL A 65 -18.90 -9.75 14.42
N ALA A 66 -18.73 -10.83 13.65
CA ALA A 66 -17.67 -10.91 12.65
C ALA A 66 -17.85 -9.88 11.54
N ARG A 67 -19.08 -9.68 11.03
CA ARG A 67 -19.38 -8.63 10.03
C ARG A 67 -19.02 -7.23 10.54
N VAL A 68 -19.41 -6.91 11.78
CA VAL A 68 -19.12 -5.59 12.38
C VAL A 68 -17.61 -5.40 12.56
N ARG A 69 -16.91 -6.42 13.07
CA ARG A 69 -15.46 -6.39 13.22
C ARG A 69 -14.76 -6.13 11.88
N CYS A 70 -15.11 -6.89 10.85
CA CYS A 70 -14.57 -6.69 9.50
C CYS A 70 -14.80 -5.26 9.01
N ARG A 71 -16.03 -4.73 9.12
CA ARG A 71 -16.34 -3.36 8.67
C ARG A 71 -15.54 -2.29 9.43
N VAL A 72 -15.27 -2.50 10.71
CA VAL A 72 -14.45 -1.59 11.51
C VAL A 72 -12.99 -1.67 11.09
N GLU A 73 -12.46 -2.87 10.88
CA GLU A 73 -11.09 -3.09 10.38
C GLU A 73 -10.90 -2.42 9.01
N VAL A 74 -11.83 -2.67 8.07
CA VAL A 74 -11.84 -2.04 6.74
C VAL A 74 -11.86 -0.52 6.86
N ARG A 75 -12.81 0.04 7.61
CA ARG A 75 -12.91 1.50 7.80
C ARG A 75 -11.65 2.11 8.39
N THR A 76 -11.02 1.42 9.34
CA THR A 76 -9.79 1.90 10.00
C THR A 76 -8.65 1.94 8.99
N TRP A 77 -8.47 0.85 8.24
CA TRP A 77 -7.42 0.76 7.24
C TRP A 77 -7.51 1.86 6.16
N TYR A 78 -8.71 2.12 5.61
CA TYR A 78 -8.88 3.19 4.62
C TYR A 78 -8.81 4.60 5.21
N ARG A 79 -9.09 4.79 6.51
CA ARG A 79 -8.85 6.08 7.17
C ARG A 79 -7.35 6.36 7.26
N ASP A 80 -6.58 5.35 7.61
CA ASP A 80 -5.13 5.46 7.80
C ASP A 80 -4.39 5.63 6.46
N LEU A 81 -5.03 5.33 5.32
CA LEU A 81 -4.52 5.64 3.98
C LEU A 81 -4.21 7.13 3.79
N ALA A 82 -5.11 8.01 4.22
CA ALA A 82 -4.91 9.46 4.11
C ALA A 82 -3.75 9.95 4.97
N ASP A 83 -3.59 9.36 6.17
CA ASP A 83 -2.47 9.66 7.07
C ASP A 83 -1.13 9.21 6.45
N LEU A 84 -1.11 8.04 5.78
CA LEU A 84 0.07 7.56 5.06
C LEU A 84 0.43 8.47 3.88
N GLN A 85 -0.55 8.85 3.05
CA GLN A 85 -0.33 9.77 1.92
C GLN A 85 0.24 11.10 2.41
N GLN A 86 -0.32 11.67 3.48
CA GLN A 86 0.19 12.89 4.09
C GLN A 86 1.64 12.74 4.60
N ALA A 87 1.96 11.61 5.23
CA ALA A 87 3.31 11.35 5.72
C ALA A 87 4.34 11.28 4.57
N LEU A 88 3.97 10.65 3.44
CA LEU A 88 4.80 10.58 2.24
C LEU A 88 4.98 11.96 1.60
N ASP A 89 3.92 12.75 1.47
CA ASP A 89 4.00 14.13 0.96
C ASP A 89 4.96 14.97 1.79
N TRP A 90 4.88 14.85 3.12
CA TRP A 90 5.80 15.54 4.01
C TRP A 90 7.24 15.07 3.82
N ALA A 91 7.47 13.76 3.68
CA ALA A 91 8.80 13.19 3.45
C ALA A 91 9.40 13.64 2.11
N HIS A 92 8.58 13.78 1.06
CA HIS A 92 9.01 14.25 -0.27
C HIS A 92 9.28 15.76 -0.31
N SER A 93 8.67 16.53 0.58
CA SER A 93 8.89 17.99 0.68
C SER A 93 10.22 18.37 1.34
N ARG A 94 10.97 17.39 1.87
CA ARG A 94 12.18 17.57 2.68
C ARG A 94 13.46 17.28 1.91
#